data_AF-A0A317MRK9-F1
#
_entry.id   AF-A0A317MRK9-F1
#
_cell.length_a   1.000
_cell.length_b   1.000
_cell.length_c   1.000
_cell.angle_alpha   90.00
_cell.angle_beta   90.00
_cell.angle_gamma   90.00
#
_symmetry.space_group_name_H-M   'P 1'
#
loop_
_entity.id
_entity.type
_entity.pdbx_description
1 polymer ?
#
loop_
_entity_poly.entity_id
_entity_poly.type
_entity_poly.pdbx_seq_one_letter_code
_entity_poly.pdbx_strand_id
1 'polypeptide(L)'
;MPQLDASRLARLIGRELDWQGRPCRVIEVLPEEQQIVIEPLDGAEAIQANQYGEATRRAPEVICLPLLNPRGDALNPLLPQLGELMNSI
;
A
#
# COMPACT_ATOMS: atom_id res chain seq x y z
N MET A 1 -5.08 -19.52 -11.99
CA MET A 1 -4.85 -18.15 -11.49
C MET A 1 -3.37 -18.04 -11.14
N PRO A 2 -2.68 -16.97 -11.54
CA PRO A 2 -1.28 -16.79 -11.14
C PRO A 2 -1.21 -16.78 -9.60
N GLN A 3 -0.55 -17.77 -9.02
CA GLN A 3 -0.35 -17.83 -7.57
C GLN A 3 0.86 -16.93 -7.26
N LEU A 4 0.60 -15.81 -6.60
CA LEU A 4 1.67 -14.97 -6.07
C LEU A 4 2.26 -15.68 -4.84
N ASP A 5 3.58 -15.89 -4.83
CA ASP A 5 4.25 -16.59 -3.73
C ASP A 5 4.10 -15.80 -2.42
N ALA A 6 3.39 -16.37 -1.43
CA ALA A 6 3.16 -15.71 -0.14
C ALA A 6 4.46 -15.27 0.56
N SER A 7 5.52 -16.08 0.45
CA SER A 7 6.84 -15.74 1.01
C SER A 7 7.50 -14.53 0.34
N ARG A 8 7.25 -14.31 -0.96
CA ARG A 8 7.72 -13.12 -1.67
C ARG A 8 6.90 -11.90 -1.28
N LEU A 9 5.58 -12.05 -1.24
CA LEU A 9 4.66 -11.01 -0.81
C LEU A 9 4.98 -10.50 0.60
N ALA A 10 5.28 -11.39 1.54
CA ALA A 10 5.67 -11.01 2.90
C ALA A 10 6.92 -10.10 2.95
N ARG A 11 7.84 -10.22 1.97
CA ARG A 11 9.04 -9.37 1.87
C ARG A 11 8.75 -7.97 1.33
N LEU A 12 7.54 -7.72 0.83
CA LEU A 12 7.10 -6.39 0.47
C LEU A 12 6.75 -5.56 1.71
N ILE A 13 6.38 -6.20 2.82
CA ILE A 13 6.06 -5.50 4.06
C ILE A 13 7.27 -4.66 4.51
N GLY A 14 7.01 -3.39 4.76
CA GLY A 14 8.01 -2.40 5.12
C GLY A 14 8.69 -1.71 3.95
N ARG A 15 8.48 -2.14 2.69
CA ARG A 15 8.99 -1.47 1.50
C ARG A 15 8.16 -0.23 1.18
N GLU A 16 8.81 0.75 0.58
CA GLU A 16 8.17 1.96 0.09
C GLU A 16 7.83 1.79 -1.40
N LEU A 17 6.70 2.38 -1.80
CA LEU A 17 6.24 2.45 -3.17
C LEU A 17 5.49 3.76 -3.41
N ASP A 18 5.43 4.21 -4.65
CA ASP A 18 4.55 5.31 -5.03
C ASP A 18 3.16 4.82 -5.43
N TRP A 19 2.13 5.46 -4.87
CA TRP A 19 0.74 5.27 -5.24
C TRP A 19 0.09 6.62 -5.56
N GLN A 20 -0.38 6.80 -6.79
CA GLN A 20 -0.98 8.07 -7.27
C GLN A 20 -0.09 9.31 -7.06
N GLY A 21 1.23 9.15 -7.08
CA GLY A 21 2.20 10.22 -6.83
C GLY A 21 2.40 10.55 -5.35
N ARG A 22 1.86 9.72 -4.44
CA ARG A 22 2.10 9.79 -3.00
C ARG A 22 3.08 8.68 -2.60
N PRO A 23 4.14 8.98 -1.83
CA PRO A 23 5.00 7.95 -1.28
C PRO A 23 4.20 7.19 -0.22
N CYS A 24 4.18 5.87 -0.32
CA CYS A 24 3.47 4.99 0.58
C CYS A 24 4.39 3.87 1.06
N ARG A 25 4.07 3.29 2.21
CA ARG A 25 4.74 2.12 2.74
C ARG A 25 3.78 0.95 2.77
N VAL A 26 4.25 -0.23 2.39
CA VAL A 26 3.50 -1.47 2.55
C VAL A 26 3.51 -1.84 4.03
N ILE A 27 2.34 -1.94 4.64
CA ILE A 27 2.20 -2.30 6.06
C ILE A 27 1.69 -3.72 6.24
N GLU A 28 0.97 -4.26 5.26
CA GLU A 28 0.43 -5.61 5.30
C GLU A 28 0.20 -6.13 3.87
N VAL A 29 0.24 -7.46 3.70
CA VAL A 29 -0.11 -8.13 2.45
C VAL A 29 -1.02 -9.30 2.77
N LEU A 30 -2.06 -9.46 1.97
CA LEU A 30 -3.13 -10.44 2.11
C LEU A 30 -3.05 -11.40 0.90
N PRO A 31 -2.30 -12.52 1.01
CA PRO A 31 -2.02 -13.38 -0.14
C PRO A 31 -3.24 -14.12 -0.66
N GLU A 32 -4.18 -14.50 0.21
CA GLU A 32 -5.39 -15.24 -0.16
C GLU A 32 -6.33 -14.36 -0.99
N GLU A 33 -6.46 -13.09 -0.60
CA GLU A 33 -7.25 -12.06 -1.24
C GLU A 33 -6.51 -11.40 -2.42
N GLN A 34 -5.22 -11.67 -2.57
CA GLN A 34 -4.31 -11.00 -3.50
C GLN A 34 -4.38 -9.48 -3.34
N GLN A 35 -4.36 -9.01 -2.09
CA GLN A 35 -4.43 -7.60 -1.74
C GLN A 35 -3.15 -7.15 -1.02
N ILE A 36 -2.86 -5.87 -1.15
CA ILE A 36 -1.78 -5.18 -0.45
C ILE A 36 -2.36 -3.99 0.29
N VAL A 37 -1.86 -3.79 1.49
CA VAL A 37 -2.26 -2.70 2.37
C VAL A 37 -1.11 -1.73 2.46
N ILE A 38 -1.36 -0.49 2.06
CA ILE A 38 -0.36 0.57 2.06
C ILE A 38 -0.81 1.73 2.93
N GLU A 39 0.17 2.45 3.47
CA GLU A 39 0.01 3.63 4.29
C GLU A 39 0.76 4.79 3.62
N PRO A 40 0.08 5.88 3.23
CA PRO A 40 0.74 7.07 2.72
C PRO A 40 1.66 7.71 3.77
N LEU A 41 2.90 7.98 3.37
CA LEU A 41 3.92 8.63 4.19
C LEU A 41 3.76 10.15 4.26
N ASP A 42 2.93 10.71 3.38
CA ASP A 42 2.61 12.15 3.31
C ASP A 42 1.54 12.60 4.33
N GLY A 43 0.92 11.66 5.04
CA GLY A 43 -0.14 11.92 6.05
C GLY A 43 0.31 12.66 7.31
N ALA A 44 1.56 13.13 7.39
CA ALA A 44 2.05 13.97 8.48
C ALA A 44 1.71 15.46 8.32
N GLU A 45 1.29 15.93 7.13
CA GLU A 45 0.96 17.34 6.89
C GLU A 45 -0.56 17.59 6.89
N ALA A 46 -1.11 17.78 8.09
CA ALA A 46 -1.97 18.94 8.41
C ALA A 46 -2.46 18.84 9.86
N ILE A 47 -1.53 18.96 10.82
CA ILE A 47 -1.88 19.48 12.15
C ILE A 47 -2.19 20.97 11.98
N GLN A 48 -3.34 21.29 11.41
CA GLN A 48 -4.00 22.55 11.69
C GLN A 48 -4.88 22.26 12.90
N ALA A 49 -4.40 22.62 14.09
CA ALA A 49 -5.20 22.64 15.30
C ALA A 49 -6.46 23.45 15.03
N ASN A 50 -7.62 22.80 14.92
CA ASN A 50 -8.85 23.54 15.05
C ASN A 50 -8.90 24.09 16.48
N GLN A 51 -9.27 25.36 16.61
CA GLN A 51 -9.13 26.15 17.84
C GLN A 51 -10.14 25.76 18.93
N TYR A 52 -10.75 24.58 18.79
CA TYR A 52 -11.92 24.12 19.54
C TYR A 52 -11.70 22.78 20.29
N GLY A 53 -10.48 22.25 20.33
CA GLY A 53 -10.13 21.19 21.30
C GLY A 53 -10.77 19.83 21.05
N GLU A 54 -11.24 19.54 19.83
CA GLU A 54 -11.61 18.18 19.45
C GLU A 54 -10.36 17.44 19.01
N ALA A 55 -9.85 16.57 19.87
CA ALA A 55 -8.79 15.62 19.54
C ALA A 55 -9.32 14.59 18.50
N THR A 56 -9.42 15.00 17.25
CA THR A 56 -9.59 14.05 16.14
C THR A 56 -8.25 13.36 15.97
N ARG A 57 -8.06 12.27 16.72
CA ARG A 57 -6.99 11.31 16.48
C ARG A 57 -7.26 10.74 15.08
N ARG A 58 -6.74 11.40 14.03
CA ARG A 58 -6.80 10.86 12.68
C ARG A 58 -5.95 9.60 12.71
N ALA A 59 -6.60 8.45 12.68
CA ALA A 59 -5.90 7.19 12.44
C ALA A 59 -5.15 7.33 11.10
N PRO A 60 -3.98 6.70 10.96
CA PRO A 60 -3.26 6.74 9.70
C PRO A 60 -4.18 6.28 8.57
N GLU A 61 -4.09 6.95 7.42
CA GLU A 61 -4.84 6.54 6.23
C GLU A 61 -4.31 5.18 5.77
N VAL A 62 -5.16 4.16 5.78
CA VAL A 62 -4.81 2.81 5.33
C VAL A 62 -5.57 2.51 4.05
N ILE A 63 -4.85 2.11 3.01
CA ILE A 63 -5.37 1.91 1.66
C ILE A 63 -5.15 0.45 1.27
N CYS A 64 -6.24 -0.27 1.02
CA CYS A 64 -6.21 -1.64 0.52
C CYS A 64 -6.37 -1.64 -1.00
N LEU A 65 -5.43 -2.27 -1.71
CA LEU A 65 -5.42 -2.35 -3.18
C LEU A 65 -5.25 -3.81 -3.62
N PRO A 66 -5.86 -4.22 -4.74
CA PRO A 66 -5.55 -5.51 -5.33
C PRO A 66 -4.11 -5.49 -5.89
N LEU A 67 -3.39 -6.61 -5.75
CA LEU A 67 -2.06 -6.82 -6.33
C LEU A 67 -2.10 -6.94 -7.85
N LEU A 68 -3.21 -7.49 -8.36
CA LEU A 68 -3.45 -7.66 -9.79
C LEU A 68 -4.42 -6.61 -10.32
N ASN A 69 -4.39 -6.43 -11.63
CA ASN A 69 -5.41 -5.66 -12.34
C ASN A 69 -6.79 -6.37 -12.27
N PRO A 70 -7.89 -5.70 -12.65
CA PRO A 70 -9.23 -6.33 -12.65
C PRO A 70 -9.36 -7.56 -13.55
N ARG A 71 -8.45 -7.78 -14.51
CA ARG A 71 -8.42 -8.96 -15.39
C ARG A 71 -7.69 -10.15 -14.75
N GLY A 72 -6.89 -9.93 -13.70
CA GLY A 72 -6.10 -10.96 -13.03
C GLY A 72 -4.92 -11.48 -13.87
N ASP A 73 -4.53 -10.79 -14.94
CA ASP A 73 -3.47 -11.22 -15.87
C ASP A 73 -2.16 -10.43 -15.74
N ALA A 74 -2.18 -9.29 -15.04
CA ALA A 74 -1.00 -8.47 -14.77
C ALA A 74 -1.10 -7.80 -13.40
N LEU A 75 0.03 -7.26 -12.93
CA LEU A 75 0.09 -6.46 -11.71
C LEU A 75 -0.78 -5.20 -11.84
N ASN A 76 -1.26 -4.71 -10.70
CA ASN A 76 -2.09 -3.52 -10.63
C ASN A 76 -1.32 -2.30 -11.15
N PRO A 77 -1.80 -1.62 -12.23
CA PRO A 77 -1.10 -0.47 -12.81
C PRO A 77 -1.02 0.74 -11.88
N LEU A 78 -1.84 0.77 -10.82
CA LEU A 78 -1.76 1.79 -9.76
C LEU A 78 -0.52 1.63 -8.86
N LEU A 79 0.19 0.50 -8.99
CA LEU A 79 1.39 0.16 -8.22
C LEU A 79 2.55 -0.16 -9.20
N PRO A 80 3.05 0.82 -9.95
CA PRO A 80 4.04 0.58 -11.01
C PRO A 80 5.33 -0.06 -10.49
N GLN A 81 5.74 0.26 -9.25
CA GLN A 81 6.95 -0.25 -8.61
C GLN A 81 6.80 -1.67 -8.06
N LEU A 82 5.58 -2.22 -8.02
CA LEU A 82 5.33 -3.55 -7.45
C LEU A 82 6.12 -4.64 -8.19
N GLY A 83 6.23 -4.55 -9.52
CA GLY A 83 7.01 -5.50 -10.32
C GLY A 83 8.51 -5.44 -10.00
N GLU A 84 9.05 -4.24 -9.81
CA GLU A 84 10.46 -4.05 -9.44
C GLU A 84 10.75 -4.59 -8.04
N LEU A 85 9.88 -4.28 -7.07
CA LEU A 85 9.99 -4.76 -5.70
C LEU A 85 9.93 -6.28 -5.62
N MET A 86 9.06 -6.92 -6.42
CA MET A 86 8.96 -8.37 -6.52
C MET A 86 10.19 -9.03 -7.17
N ASN A 87 10.86 -8.34 -8.08
CA ASN A 87 12.10 -8.82 -8.71
C ASN A 87 13.35 -8.57 -7.84
N SER A 88 13.27 -7.63 -6.89
CA SER A 88 14.34 -7.25 -5.98
C SER A 88 14.45 -8.14 -4.73
N ILE A 89 13.57 -9.13 -4.57
CA ILE A 89 13.51 -10.04 -3.42
C ILE A 89 13.96 -11.45 -3.79
#